data_AF-A2AKV3-F1
#
_entry.id   AF-A2AKV3-F1
#
_cell.length_a   1.000
_cell.length_b   1.000
_cell.length_c   1.000
_cell.angle_alpha   90.00
_cell.angle_beta   90.00
_cell.angle_gamma   90.00
#
_symmetry.space_group_name_H-M   'P 1'
#
loop_
_entity.id
_entity.type
_entity.pdbx_description
1 polymer ?
#
loop_
_entity_poly.entity_id
_entity_poly.type
_entity_poly.pdbx_seq_one_letter_code
_entity_poly.pdbx_strand_id
1 'polypeptide(L)'
;MATLKDITRRLKSIKNIQKITKSMKMVAAAKYARAERELKPARVYGTGSLALYEKADIKAPEDKKKHLIIGVSSDRGLCGAIHSSVAKQMKNEVAALTAAGKEVMIVGVGEKIKGILYRTHSDQFLVSFKDVGRKPPTFGDASVIALELLNSGYEFDEGSIIFNQFKSVISYKTEEKPIFSLNTIATA
;
A
#
# COMPACT_ATOMS: atom_id res chain seq x y z
N MET A 1 -30.61 -3.56 35.68
CA MET A 1 -31.53 -2.65 34.95
C MET A 1 -30.74 -1.40 34.56
N ALA A 2 -30.84 -0.92 33.32
CA ALA A 2 -30.09 0.28 32.91
C ALA A 2 -30.58 1.50 33.70
N THR A 3 -29.69 2.17 34.42
CA THR A 3 -30.08 3.34 35.21
C THR A 3 -30.14 4.61 34.34
N LEU A 4 -30.93 5.60 34.76
CA LEU A 4 -30.97 6.92 34.11
C LEU A 4 -29.56 7.56 34.02
N LYS A 5 -28.72 7.30 35.02
CA LYS A 5 -27.33 7.76 35.07
C LYS A 5 -26.47 7.11 33.98
N ASP A 6 -26.65 5.81 33.73
CA ASP A 6 -25.90 5.09 32.70
C ASP A 6 -26.28 5.56 31.29
N ILE A 7 -27.58 5.79 31.05
CA ILE A 7 -28.09 6.34 29.78
C ILE A 7 -27.53 7.75 29.56
N THR A 8 -27.56 8.61 30.58
CA THR A 8 -27.03 9.97 30.50
C THR A 8 -25.53 9.98 30.23
N ARG A 9 -24.77 9.08 30.85
CA ARG A 9 -23.32 8.93 30.60
C ARG A 9 -23.04 8.50 29.17
N ARG A 10 -23.76 7.51 28.65
CA ARG A 10 -23.63 7.03 27.27
C ARG A 10 -23.95 8.14 26.26
N LEU A 11 -25.02 8.91 26.50
CA LEU A 11 -25.41 10.04 25.65
C LEU A 11 -24.29 11.09 25.57
N LYS A 12 -23.69 11.44 26.71
CA LYS A 12 -22.58 12.41 26.76
C LYS A 12 -21.37 11.90 25.97
N SER A 13 -21.01 10.62 26.11
CA SER A 13 -19.92 10.01 25.35
C SER A 13 -20.17 10.03 23.84
N ILE A 14 -21.37 9.66 23.39
CA ILE A 14 -21.73 9.66 21.97
C ILE A 14 -21.70 11.08 21.40
N LYS A 15 -22.24 12.08 22.12
CA LYS A 15 -22.18 13.49 21.70
C LYS A 15 -20.74 13.99 21.55
N ASN A 16 -19.83 13.57 22.43
CA ASN A 16 -18.42 13.92 22.31
C ASN A 16 -17.76 13.25 21.10
N ILE A 17 -18.01 11.95 20.90
CA ILE A 17 -17.51 11.23 19.71
C ILE A 17 -18.01 11.91 18.43
N GLN A 18 -19.29 12.30 18.37
CA GLN A 18 -19.88 13.02 17.23
C GLN A 18 -19.17 14.35 16.93
N LYS A 19 -18.82 15.12 17.96
CA LYS A 19 -18.06 16.38 17.78
C LYS A 19 -16.66 16.11 17.23
N ILE A 20 -15.96 15.13 17.80
CA ILE A 20 -14.60 14.76 17.39
C ILE A 20 -14.59 14.28 15.93
N THR A 21 -15.49 13.39 15.54
CA THR A 21 -15.56 12.87 14.16
C THR A 21 -15.95 13.96 13.17
N LYS A 22 -16.83 14.91 13.54
CA LYS A 22 -17.16 16.07 12.70
C LYS A 22 -15.95 16.96 12.46
N SER A 23 -15.17 17.27 13.51
CA SER A 23 -13.93 18.05 13.35
C SER A 23 -12.89 17.29 12.52
N MET A 24 -12.70 15.99 12.76
CA MET A 24 -11.80 15.15 11.98
C MET A 24 -12.17 15.11 10.49
N LYS A 25 -13.47 15.08 10.16
CA LYS A 25 -13.95 15.17 8.78
C LYS A 25 -13.48 16.44 8.09
N MET A 26 -13.55 17.59 8.76
CA MET A 26 -13.09 18.87 8.19
C MET A 26 -11.57 18.89 7.98
N VAL A 27 -10.81 18.37 8.95
CA VAL A 27 -9.34 18.24 8.82
C VAL A 27 -8.98 17.31 7.66
N ALA A 28 -9.67 16.17 7.53
CA ALA A 28 -9.44 15.21 6.45
C ALA A 28 -9.81 15.79 5.08
N ALA A 29 -10.89 16.57 4.98
CA ALA A 29 -11.29 17.25 3.75
C ALA A 29 -10.21 18.23 3.25
N ALA A 30 -9.61 19.01 4.17
CA ALA A 30 -8.51 19.91 3.82
C ALA A 30 -7.26 19.14 3.34
N LYS A 31 -6.93 18.02 3.99
CA LYS A 31 -5.81 17.14 3.56
C LYS A 31 -6.05 16.51 2.20
N TYR A 32 -7.27 16.03 1.95
CA TYR A 32 -7.68 15.48 0.67
C TYR A 32 -7.51 16.51 -0.46
N ALA A 33 -7.99 17.74 -0.27
CA ALA A 33 -7.87 18.80 -1.27
C ALA A 33 -6.41 19.17 -1.58
N ARG A 34 -5.49 18.99 -0.63
CA ARG A 34 -4.04 19.12 -0.87
C ARG A 34 -3.51 17.93 -1.67
N ALA A 35 -3.80 16.70 -1.22
CA ALA A 35 -3.33 15.48 -1.87
C ALA A 35 -3.83 15.36 -3.32
N GLU A 36 -5.06 15.77 -3.62
CA GLU A 36 -5.60 15.77 -4.98
C GLU A 36 -4.82 16.72 -5.91
N ARG A 37 -4.40 17.89 -5.40
CA ARG A 37 -3.57 18.83 -6.16
C ARG A 37 -2.17 18.29 -6.44
N GLU A 38 -1.57 17.62 -5.46
CA GLU A 38 -0.24 17.00 -5.58
C GLU A 38 -0.25 15.76 -6.49
N LEU A 39 -1.36 15.02 -6.54
CA LEU A 39 -1.49 13.81 -7.35
C LEU A 39 -1.53 14.10 -8.85
N LYS A 40 -2.14 15.21 -9.29
CA LYS A 40 -2.28 15.56 -10.71
C LYS A 40 -0.93 15.58 -11.47
N PRO A 41 0.10 16.33 -11.03
CA PRO A 41 1.39 16.31 -11.70
C PRO A 41 2.11 14.96 -11.57
N ALA A 42 2.02 14.30 -10.40
CA ALA A 42 2.65 13.00 -10.18
C ALA A 42 2.07 11.89 -11.09
N ARG A 43 0.79 11.98 -11.47
CA ARG A 43 0.14 11.02 -12.36
C ARG A 43 0.78 11.01 -13.76
N VAL A 44 1.17 12.19 -14.28
CA VAL A 44 1.84 12.32 -15.58
C VAL A 44 3.20 11.63 -15.58
N TYR A 45 3.93 11.74 -14.47
CA TYR A 45 5.21 11.04 -14.29
C TYR A 45 5.04 9.52 -14.38
N GLY A 46 4.05 8.95 -13.68
CA GLY A 46 3.76 7.52 -13.72
C GLY A 46 3.30 7.00 -15.08
N THR A 47 2.58 7.81 -15.87
CA THR A 47 2.16 7.42 -17.22
C THR A 47 3.33 7.28 -18.19
N GLY A 48 4.37 8.11 -18.04
CA GLY A 48 5.57 8.01 -18.88
C GLY A 48 6.29 6.67 -18.71
N SER A 49 6.43 6.21 -17.46
CA SER A 49 7.05 4.91 -17.17
C SER A 49 6.23 3.73 -17.72
N LEU A 50 4.90 3.80 -17.65
CA LEU A 50 4.03 2.75 -18.19
C LEU A 50 4.13 2.63 -19.72
N ALA A 51 4.19 3.77 -20.41
CA ALA A 51 4.31 3.78 -21.87
C ALA A 51 5.61 3.11 -22.37
N LEU A 52 6.68 3.14 -21.58
CA LEU A 52 7.90 2.40 -21.88
C LEU A 52 7.66 0.89 -21.83
N TYR A 53 7.08 0.39 -20.74
CA TYR A 53 6.80 -1.04 -20.57
C TYR A 53 5.82 -1.58 -21.60
N GLU A 54 4.77 -0.81 -21.93
CA GLU A 54 3.77 -1.20 -22.93
C GLU A 54 4.37 -1.31 -24.34
N LYS A 55 5.29 -0.40 -24.70
CA LYS A 55 5.92 -0.42 -26.03
C LYS A 55 7.04 -1.46 -26.15
N ALA A 56 7.76 -1.72 -25.08
CA ALA A 56 8.85 -2.67 -25.05
C ALA A 56 8.38 -4.14 -24.90
N ASP A 57 7.08 -4.38 -24.66
CA ASP A 57 6.47 -5.71 -24.44
C ASP A 57 7.30 -6.61 -23.49
N ILE A 58 7.83 -6.00 -22.43
CA ILE A 58 8.67 -6.68 -21.44
C ILE A 58 7.78 -7.65 -20.68
N LYS A 59 7.99 -8.95 -20.90
CA LYS A 59 7.28 -10.02 -20.21
C LYS A 59 8.16 -10.62 -19.14
N ALA A 60 7.52 -11.10 -18.07
CA ALA A 60 8.18 -11.94 -17.09
C ALA A 60 8.66 -13.23 -17.76
N PRO A 61 9.95 -13.58 -17.67
CA PRO A 61 10.43 -14.87 -18.15
C PRO A 61 9.77 -16.03 -17.39
N GLU A 62 9.39 -17.11 -18.07
CA GLU A 62 8.65 -18.22 -17.47
C GLU A 62 9.45 -18.98 -16.38
N ASP A 63 10.78 -18.94 -16.43
CA ASP A 63 11.70 -19.67 -15.54
C ASP A 63 12.02 -18.99 -14.20
N LYS A 64 11.39 -17.84 -13.92
CA LYS A 64 11.72 -16.96 -12.79
C LYS A 64 11.17 -17.54 -11.46
N LYS A 65 12.07 -17.83 -10.52
CA LYS A 65 11.72 -18.53 -9.26
C LYS A 65 11.40 -17.59 -8.10
N LYS A 66 11.91 -16.36 -8.10
CA LYS A 66 11.81 -15.42 -6.97
C LYS A 66 10.91 -14.23 -7.30
N HIS A 67 9.88 -14.03 -6.49
CA HIS A 67 8.93 -12.93 -6.63
C HIS A 67 8.98 -11.97 -5.45
N LEU A 68 8.87 -10.67 -5.73
CA LEU A 68 8.80 -9.63 -4.71
C LEU A 68 7.45 -8.91 -4.73
N ILE A 69 6.70 -8.93 -3.62
CA ILE A 69 5.43 -8.21 -3.51
C ILE A 69 5.60 -6.99 -2.61
N ILE A 70 5.35 -5.80 -3.14
CA ILE A 70 5.40 -4.54 -2.42
C ILE A 70 3.97 -4.08 -2.13
N GLY A 71 3.59 -4.03 -0.85
CA GLY A 71 2.30 -3.50 -0.43
C GLY A 71 2.40 -2.07 0.07
N VAL A 72 1.62 -1.16 -0.51
CA VAL A 72 1.60 0.25 -0.09
C VAL A 72 0.39 0.56 0.79
N SER A 73 0.66 1.04 2.02
CA SER A 73 -0.33 1.48 2.99
C SER A 73 0.11 2.73 3.74
N SER A 74 -0.60 3.08 4.82
CA SER A 74 -0.20 4.15 5.74
C SER A 74 -0.19 3.62 7.17
N ASP A 75 0.42 4.40 8.08
CA ASP A 75 0.48 4.02 9.50
C ASP A 75 -0.81 4.38 10.25
N ARG A 76 -1.66 5.23 9.67
CA ARG A 76 -2.86 5.76 10.33
C ARG A 76 -4.07 4.86 10.07
N GLY A 77 -4.90 4.71 11.10
CA GLY A 77 -6.19 4.01 11.01
C GLY A 77 -7.33 4.94 10.58
N LEU A 78 -8.58 4.48 10.82
CA LEU A 78 -9.83 5.21 10.53
C LEU A 78 -10.05 5.54 9.04
N CYS A 79 -9.53 4.70 8.15
CA CYS A 79 -9.61 4.87 6.69
C CYS A 79 -10.52 3.85 6.00
N GLY A 80 -11.42 3.17 6.75
CA GLY A 80 -12.26 2.11 6.21
C GLY A 80 -11.43 0.90 5.74
N ALA A 81 -11.75 0.37 4.56
CA ALA A 81 -11.19 -0.89 4.04
C ALA A 81 -9.87 -0.77 3.27
N ILE A 82 -9.25 0.42 3.20
CA ILE A 82 -8.03 0.71 2.43
C ILE A 82 -6.88 -0.28 2.72
N HIS A 83 -6.62 -0.56 4.00
CA HIS A 83 -5.51 -1.44 4.41
C HIS A 83 -5.85 -2.91 4.20
N SER A 84 -7.08 -3.29 4.53
CA SER A 84 -7.53 -4.68 4.41
C SER A 84 -7.66 -5.11 2.95
N SER A 85 -8.01 -4.21 2.02
CA SER A 85 -8.10 -4.55 0.60
C SER A 85 -6.72 -4.89 0.02
N VAL A 86 -5.70 -4.08 0.31
CA VAL A 86 -4.32 -4.34 -0.11
C VAL A 86 -3.79 -5.62 0.53
N ALA A 87 -3.92 -5.76 1.85
CA ALA A 87 -3.45 -6.96 2.54
C ALA A 87 -4.16 -8.24 2.06
N LYS A 88 -5.45 -8.18 1.71
CA LYS A 88 -6.19 -9.32 1.14
C LYS A 88 -5.66 -9.69 -0.24
N GLN A 89 -5.43 -8.69 -1.11
CA GLN A 89 -4.85 -8.92 -2.43
C GLN A 89 -3.46 -9.55 -2.33
N MET A 90 -2.59 -9.02 -1.47
CA MET A 90 -1.26 -9.60 -1.21
C MET A 90 -1.34 -11.06 -0.78
N LYS A 91 -2.23 -11.41 0.17
CA LYS A 91 -2.38 -12.81 0.61
C LYS A 91 -2.82 -13.74 -0.52
N ASN A 92 -3.74 -13.28 -1.36
CA ASN A 92 -4.22 -14.07 -2.50
C ASN A 92 -3.08 -14.33 -3.50
N GLU A 93 -2.27 -13.30 -3.76
CA GLU A 93 -1.17 -13.38 -4.71
C GLU A 93 -0.01 -14.24 -4.19
N VAL A 94 0.35 -14.09 -2.90
CA VAL A 94 1.29 -15.00 -2.23
C VAL A 94 0.81 -16.44 -2.36
N ALA A 95 -0.45 -16.73 -2.02
CA ALA A 95 -0.98 -18.09 -2.08
C ALA A 95 -0.95 -18.65 -3.51
N ALA A 96 -1.26 -17.85 -4.53
CA ALA A 96 -1.21 -18.26 -5.93
C ALA A 96 0.23 -18.55 -6.40
N LEU A 97 1.17 -17.67 -6.07
CA LEU A 97 2.57 -17.81 -6.47
C LEU A 97 3.28 -18.96 -5.73
N THR A 98 3.01 -19.14 -4.44
CA THR A 98 3.54 -20.27 -3.67
C THR A 98 2.96 -21.60 -4.18
N ALA A 99 1.68 -21.64 -4.59
CA ALA A 99 1.11 -22.83 -5.22
C ALA A 99 1.75 -23.14 -6.59
N ALA A 100 2.23 -22.12 -7.31
CA ALA A 100 3.02 -22.26 -8.52
C ALA A 100 4.51 -22.61 -8.26
N GLY A 101 4.92 -22.79 -6.99
CA GLY A 101 6.29 -23.16 -6.62
C GLY A 101 7.29 -22.01 -6.64
N LYS A 102 6.83 -20.75 -6.72
CA LYS A 102 7.70 -19.56 -6.64
C LYS A 102 8.00 -19.20 -5.18
N GLU A 103 9.23 -18.77 -4.91
CA GLU A 103 9.66 -18.18 -3.66
C GLU A 103 9.18 -16.72 -3.61
N VAL A 104 8.40 -16.34 -2.59
CA VAL A 104 7.77 -15.03 -2.50
C VAL A 104 8.25 -14.29 -1.27
N MET A 105 8.77 -13.08 -1.47
CA MET A 105 9.12 -12.16 -0.40
C MET A 105 8.25 -10.91 -0.44
N ILE A 106 7.94 -10.38 0.73
CA ILE A 106 7.01 -9.28 0.94
C ILE A 106 7.76 -8.07 1.50
N VAL A 107 7.46 -6.90 0.93
CA VAL A 107 7.87 -5.59 1.45
C VAL A 107 6.63 -4.81 1.86
N GLY A 108 6.58 -4.43 3.14
CA GLY A 108 5.48 -3.65 3.68
C GLY A 108 5.83 -2.17 3.76
N VAL A 109 5.19 -1.32 2.97
CA VAL A 109 5.28 0.14 3.12
C VAL A 109 4.14 0.61 4.01
N GLY A 110 4.50 1.02 5.24
CA GLY A 110 3.56 1.41 6.29
C GLY A 110 3.28 0.30 7.30
N GLU A 111 3.04 0.70 8.55
CA GLU A 111 2.91 -0.18 9.70
C GLU A 111 1.63 -1.06 9.64
N LYS A 112 0.58 -0.59 8.96
CA LYS A 112 -0.71 -1.30 8.92
C LYS A 112 -0.66 -2.60 8.14
N ILE A 113 0.05 -2.65 7.02
CA ILE A 113 0.23 -3.90 6.27
C ILE A 113 1.01 -4.91 7.11
N LYS A 114 2.11 -4.49 7.74
CA LYS A 114 2.88 -5.34 8.64
C LYS A 114 1.97 -5.90 9.73
N GLY A 115 1.21 -5.05 10.42
CA GLY A 115 0.31 -5.49 11.49
C GLY A 115 -0.73 -6.54 11.06
N ILE A 116 -1.24 -6.48 9.82
CA ILE A 116 -2.23 -7.44 9.30
C ILE A 116 -1.59 -8.77 8.87
N LEU A 117 -0.41 -8.72 8.24
CA LEU A 117 0.23 -9.88 7.63
C LEU A 117 1.16 -10.64 8.58
N TYR A 118 1.77 -9.95 9.55
CA TYR A 118 2.84 -10.50 10.40
C TYR A 118 2.46 -11.79 11.12
N ARG A 119 1.20 -11.94 11.56
CA ARG A 119 0.74 -13.18 12.21
C ARG A 119 0.74 -14.42 11.31
N THR A 120 0.68 -14.22 10.00
CA THR A 120 0.42 -15.28 9.01
C THR A 120 1.55 -15.46 8.00
N HIS A 121 2.36 -14.43 7.77
CA HIS A 121 3.41 -14.39 6.74
C HIS A 121 4.66 -13.69 7.30
N SER A 122 4.98 -13.87 8.60
CA SER A 122 6.13 -13.21 9.25
C SER A 122 7.47 -13.61 8.64
N ASP A 123 7.57 -14.84 8.17
CA ASP A 123 8.71 -15.49 7.55
C ASP A 123 9.05 -14.91 6.17
N GLN A 124 8.04 -14.39 5.45
CA GLN A 124 8.19 -13.84 4.11
C GLN A 124 8.51 -12.34 4.08
N PHE A 125 8.61 -11.67 5.24
CA PHE A 125 8.92 -10.25 5.26
C PHE A 125 10.41 -10.01 5.01
N LEU A 126 10.73 -9.32 3.92
CA LEU A 126 12.08 -8.84 3.63
C LEU A 126 12.39 -7.58 4.43
N VAL A 127 11.58 -6.53 4.22
CA VAL A 127 11.71 -5.23 4.91
C VAL A 127 10.32 -4.66 5.20
N SER A 128 10.21 -3.90 6.30
CA SER A 128 9.01 -3.15 6.63
C SER A 128 9.34 -1.69 6.93
N PHE A 129 8.67 -0.76 6.27
CA PHE A 129 8.85 0.68 6.47
C PHE A 129 7.76 1.25 7.38
N LYS A 130 8.14 2.25 8.18
CA LYS A 130 7.27 2.99 9.10
C LYS A 130 7.39 4.50 8.83
N ASP A 131 6.57 5.29 9.53
CA ASP A 131 6.47 6.74 9.39
C ASP A 131 5.97 7.22 8.03
N VAL A 132 5.19 6.39 7.34
CA VAL A 132 4.60 6.66 6.02
C VAL A 132 3.21 7.27 6.17
N GLY A 133 3.02 8.46 5.58
CA GLY A 133 1.73 9.16 5.51
C GLY A 133 1.41 10.05 6.74
N ARG A 134 2.36 10.26 7.66
CA ARG A 134 2.24 11.27 8.72
C ARG A 134 2.46 12.68 8.19
N LYS A 135 3.50 12.87 7.40
CA LYS A 135 3.74 14.04 6.54
C LYS A 135 3.31 13.69 5.10
N PRO A 136 3.05 14.69 4.23
CA PRO A 136 2.84 14.43 2.81
C PRO A 136 4.05 13.65 2.25
N PRO A 137 3.81 12.52 1.56
CA PRO A 137 4.89 11.73 1.00
C PRO A 137 5.59 12.51 -0.12
N THR A 138 6.90 12.35 -0.21
CA THR A 138 7.75 13.02 -1.19
C THR A 138 8.51 12.00 -2.03
N PHE A 139 9.12 12.45 -3.12
CA PHE A 139 9.98 11.58 -3.93
C PHE A 139 11.18 11.05 -3.12
N GLY A 140 11.71 11.85 -2.19
CA GLY A 140 12.80 11.42 -1.31
C GLY A 140 12.43 10.21 -0.45
N ASP A 141 11.19 10.13 0.03
CA ASP A 141 10.71 8.96 0.79
C ASP A 141 10.71 7.70 -0.09
N ALA A 142 10.31 7.83 -1.36
CA ALA A 142 10.37 6.72 -2.32
C ALA A 142 11.83 6.31 -2.63
N SER A 143 12.76 7.27 -2.73
CA SER A 143 14.18 7.00 -2.94
C SER A 143 14.80 6.21 -1.78
N VAL A 144 14.43 6.52 -0.54
CA VAL A 144 14.90 5.77 0.64
C VAL A 144 14.40 4.33 0.61
N ILE A 145 13.12 4.13 0.29
CA ILE A 145 12.53 2.78 0.18
C ILE A 145 13.23 1.98 -0.93
N ALA A 146 13.44 2.59 -2.09
CA ALA A 146 14.10 1.94 -3.22
C ALA A 146 15.55 1.58 -2.90
N LEU A 147 16.30 2.48 -2.26
CA LEU A 147 17.69 2.24 -1.90
C LEU A 147 17.82 1.10 -0.87
N GLU A 148 16.97 1.09 0.16
CA GLU A 148 16.97 0.01 1.15
C GLU A 148 16.61 -1.34 0.52
N LEU A 149 15.70 -1.34 -0.44
CA LEU A 149 15.35 -2.54 -1.19
C LEU A 149 16.53 -3.06 -2.02
N LEU A 150 17.28 -2.17 -2.69
CA LEU A 150 18.48 -2.54 -3.42
C LEU A 150 19.59 -3.05 -2.48
N ASN A 151 19.72 -2.45 -1.29
CA ASN A 151 20.71 -2.84 -0.28
C ASN A 151 20.34 -4.12 0.48
N SER A 152 19.12 -4.62 0.36
CA SER A 152 18.66 -5.84 1.03
C SER A 152 19.43 -7.10 0.59
N GLY A 153 20.13 -7.04 -0.55
CA GLY A 153 20.83 -8.19 -1.14
C GLY A 153 19.89 -9.26 -1.71
N TYR A 154 18.58 -9.03 -1.68
CA TYR A 154 17.60 -9.95 -2.26
C TYR A 154 17.46 -9.67 -3.75
N GLU A 155 18.07 -10.54 -4.56
CA GLU A 155 17.83 -10.55 -5.99
C GLU A 155 16.45 -11.17 -6.27
N PHE A 156 15.56 -10.32 -6.78
CA PHE A 156 14.28 -10.73 -7.31
C PHE A 156 14.26 -10.59 -8.82
N ASP A 157 13.32 -11.33 -9.39
CA ASP A 157 13.31 -11.70 -10.78
C ASP A 157 12.12 -11.06 -11.48
N GLU A 158 10.99 -11.12 -10.77
CA GLU A 158 9.72 -10.47 -11.04
C GLU A 158 9.21 -9.87 -9.72
N GLY A 159 8.49 -8.76 -9.79
CA GLY A 159 7.83 -8.18 -8.64
C GLY A 159 6.52 -7.53 -9.00
N SER A 160 5.72 -7.25 -7.98
CA SER A 160 4.45 -6.58 -8.11
C SER A 160 4.31 -5.51 -7.02
N ILE A 161 3.71 -4.38 -7.37
CA ILE A 161 3.32 -3.35 -6.41
C ILE A 161 1.80 -3.28 -6.32
N ILE A 162 1.29 -3.44 -5.10
CA ILE A 162 -0.14 -3.41 -4.80
C ILE A 162 -0.46 -2.12 -4.05
N PHE A 163 -1.37 -1.35 -4.63
CA PHE A 163 -1.80 -0.06 -4.06
C PHE A 163 -3.26 0.22 -4.39
N ASN A 164 -3.82 1.24 -3.75
CA ASN A 164 -5.18 1.71 -4.06
C ASN A 164 -5.12 2.86 -5.06
N GLN A 165 -5.61 2.62 -6.28
CA GLN A 165 -5.80 3.65 -7.29
C GLN A 165 -7.03 4.51 -6.93
N PHE A 166 -6.80 5.81 -6.80
CA PHE A 166 -7.85 6.79 -6.56
C PHE A 166 -8.70 7.01 -7.82
N LYS A 167 -10.01 6.74 -7.73
CA LYS A 167 -10.99 6.99 -8.82
C LYS A 167 -11.84 8.22 -8.53
N SER A 168 -12.49 8.26 -7.37
CA SER A 168 -13.34 9.37 -6.93
C SER A 168 -13.35 9.46 -5.41
N VAL A 169 -14.00 10.50 -4.88
CA VAL A 169 -14.14 10.70 -3.42
C VAL A 169 -14.78 9.49 -2.71
N ILE A 170 -15.59 8.71 -3.43
CA ILE A 170 -16.36 7.58 -2.88
C ILE A 170 -15.69 6.24 -3.24
N SER A 171 -14.94 6.18 -4.34
CA SER A 171 -14.44 4.93 -4.91
C SER A 171 -12.93 4.95 -5.11
N TYR A 172 -12.31 3.84 -4.72
CA TYR A 172 -10.94 3.47 -5.04
C TYR A 172 -10.93 2.04 -5.55
N LYS A 173 -9.90 1.67 -6.30
CA LYS A 173 -9.71 0.29 -6.77
C LYS A 173 -8.33 -0.17 -6.34
N THR A 174 -8.26 -1.32 -5.68
CA THR A 174 -6.98 -1.97 -5.42
C THR A 174 -6.48 -2.53 -6.74
N GLU A 175 -5.30 -2.09 -7.16
CA GLU A 175 -4.67 -2.50 -8.40
C GLU A 175 -3.25 -2.98 -8.12
N GLU A 176 -2.81 -3.84 -9.01
CA GLU A 176 -1.47 -4.40 -9.03
C GLU A 176 -0.75 -3.88 -10.28
N LYS A 177 0.53 -3.56 -10.16
CA LYS A 177 1.39 -3.22 -11.29
C LYS A 177 2.66 -4.06 -11.26
N PRO A 178 3.10 -4.62 -12.40
CA PRO A 178 4.33 -5.39 -12.45
C PRO A 178 5.54 -4.48 -12.31
N ILE A 179 6.59 -5.01 -11.70
CA ILE A 179 7.93 -4.44 -11.58
C ILE A 179 8.90 -5.51 -12.07
N PHE A 180 9.76 -5.14 -13.01
CA PHE A 180 10.79 -6.03 -13.52
C PHE A 180 12.15 -5.66 -12.93
N SER A 181 12.97 -6.66 -12.63
CA SER A 181 14.34 -6.41 -12.20
C SER A 181 15.21 -5.89 -13.35
N LEU A 182 16.30 -5.22 -12.99
CA LEU A 182 17.24 -4.64 -13.97
C LEU A 182 17.73 -5.66 -14.99
N ASN A 183 18.03 -6.89 -14.54
CA ASN A 183 18.47 -7.97 -15.42
C ASN A 183 17.38 -8.36 -16.43
N THR A 184 16.10 -8.43 -16.00
CA THR A 184 14.98 -8.71 -16.91
C THR A 184 14.82 -7.62 -17.96
N ILE A 185 14.95 -6.35 -17.56
CA ILE A 185 14.83 -5.22 -18.48
C ILE A 185 16.01 -5.17 -19.47
N ALA A 186 17.23 -5.49 -19.02
CA ALA A 186 18.42 -5.47 -19.87
C ALA A 186 18.47 -6.61 -20.90
N THR A 187 17.69 -7.67 -20.69
CA THR A 187 17.63 -8.85 -21.57
C THR A 187 16.46 -8.81 -22.56
N ALA A 188 15.55 -7.84 -22.40
CA ALA A 188 14.39 -7.61 -23.28
C ALA A 188 14.75 -6.68 -24.45
#